data_AF-A0A2U3LIS6-F1
#
_entry.id   AF-A0A2U3LIS6-F1
#
_cell.length_a   1.000
_cell.length_b   1.000
_cell.length_c   1.000
_cell.angle_alpha   90.00
_cell.angle_beta   90.00
_cell.angle_gamma   90.00
#
_symmetry.space_group_name_H-M   'P 1'
#
loop_
_entity.id
_entity.type
_entity.pdbx_description
1 polymer ?
#
loop_
_entity_poly.entity_id
_entity_poly.type
_entity_poly.pdbx_seq_one_letter_code
_entity_poly.pdbx_strand_id
1 'polypeptide(L)'
;MTTITGGLAGIPGFVGFGSSAPGLVDLGATIDLTGAAATNLNFAYSVPRDGTITSIAAYFSTTAALSLVGSTITITAQLYSSTTPDNTFSPVAGTAVTLAPALTGILSVGTISNAILTGLAIPVTAQTRLLMVFSATAAGLTLINTVAGYASAGVVIS
;
A
#
# COMPACT_ATOMS: atom_id res chain seq x y z
N MET A 1 18.62 -13.48 -0.33
CA MET A 1 18.91 -14.92 -0.18
C MET A 1 20.17 -15.27 -0.95
N THR A 2 20.88 -16.34 -0.60
CA THR A 2 22.16 -16.74 -1.23
C THR A 2 22.28 -18.26 -1.37
N THR A 3 23.20 -18.72 -2.21
CA THR A 3 23.62 -20.12 -2.34
C THR A 3 25.06 -20.28 -1.88
N ILE A 4 25.45 -21.46 -1.41
CA ILE A 4 26.83 -21.79 -1.04
C ILE A 4 27.40 -22.91 -1.93
N THR A 5 28.70 -23.18 -1.79
CA THR A 5 29.42 -24.23 -2.54
C THR A 5 28.66 -25.55 -2.53
N GLY A 6 28.54 -26.18 -3.70
CA GLY A 6 27.77 -27.41 -3.87
C GLY A 6 26.27 -27.22 -4.12
N GLY A 7 25.80 -25.97 -4.31
CA GLY A 7 24.39 -25.69 -4.62
C GLY A 7 23.46 -25.79 -3.40
N LEU A 8 24.02 -25.83 -2.19
CA LEU A 8 23.24 -25.86 -0.96
C LEU A 8 22.66 -24.47 -0.64
N ALA A 9 21.59 -24.46 0.15
CA ALA A 9 20.95 -23.24 0.63
C ALA A 9 21.92 -22.43 1.52
N GLY A 10 22.11 -21.15 1.21
CA GLY A 10 22.82 -20.19 2.04
C GLY A 10 21.88 -19.38 2.93
N ILE A 11 22.12 -18.08 3.03
CA ILE A 11 21.28 -17.13 3.78
C ILE A 11 19.84 -17.11 3.19
N PRO A 12 18.79 -17.40 3.96
CA PRO A 12 17.40 -17.35 3.49
C PRO A 12 16.88 -15.91 3.35
N GLY A 13 15.72 -15.76 2.72
CA GLY A 13 14.94 -14.52 2.76
C GLY A 13 13.71 -14.71 3.65
N PHE A 14 13.29 -13.65 4.34
CA PHE A 14 12.07 -13.65 5.16
C PHE A 14 11.05 -12.68 4.56
N VAL A 15 9.78 -13.08 4.53
CA VAL A 15 8.66 -12.25 4.06
C VAL A 15 7.81 -11.87 5.26
N GLY A 16 7.61 -10.57 5.48
CA GLY A 16 6.72 -10.03 6.51
C GLY A 16 5.51 -9.35 5.87
N PHE A 17 4.32 -9.83 6.19
CA PHE A 17 3.08 -9.17 5.77
C PHE A 17 2.81 -7.95 6.66
N GLY A 18 2.40 -6.83 6.05
CA GLY A 18 2.09 -5.59 6.79
C GLY A 18 3.26 -4.62 6.99
N SER A 19 4.39 -4.82 6.29
CA SER A 19 5.43 -3.79 6.18
C SER A 19 5.03 -2.73 5.16
N SER A 20 5.50 -1.49 5.36
CA SER A 20 5.28 -0.37 4.44
C SER A 20 6.55 0.48 4.33
N ALA A 21 6.73 1.13 3.18
CA ALA A 21 7.83 2.05 2.91
C ALA A 21 7.36 3.09 1.88
N PRO A 22 7.94 4.31 1.87
CA PRO A 22 7.64 5.30 0.84
C PRO A 22 8.10 4.82 -0.55
N GLY A 23 7.37 5.20 -1.59
CA GLY A 23 7.80 5.01 -2.97
C GLY A 23 9.02 5.87 -3.32
N LEU A 24 9.74 5.49 -4.37
CA LEU A 24 10.93 6.24 -4.85
C LEU A 24 10.59 7.34 -5.85
N VAL A 25 9.39 7.29 -6.42
CA VAL A 25 8.89 8.22 -7.43
C VAL A 25 7.45 8.58 -7.12
N ASP A 26 6.99 9.69 -7.68
CA ASP A 26 5.60 10.11 -7.59
C ASP A 26 4.65 9.05 -8.15
N LEU A 27 3.42 9.03 -7.64
CA LEU A 27 2.41 8.06 -8.07
C LEU A 27 2.06 8.29 -9.55
N GLY A 28 2.43 7.34 -10.39
CA GLY A 28 2.06 7.29 -11.82
C GLY A 28 0.82 6.45 -12.10
N ALA A 29 0.52 6.24 -13.38
CA ALA A 29 -0.58 5.36 -13.81
C ALA A 29 -0.31 3.87 -13.49
N THR A 30 0.96 3.48 -13.48
CA THR A 30 1.45 2.15 -13.12
C THR A 30 2.63 2.29 -12.17
N ILE A 31 2.87 1.26 -11.36
CA ILE A 31 4.03 1.17 -10.47
C ILE A 31 4.92 0.06 -11.00
N ASP A 32 6.16 0.39 -11.38
CA ASP A 32 7.18 -0.59 -11.74
C ASP A 32 8.22 -0.68 -10.61
N LEU A 33 8.33 -1.87 -10.00
CA LEU A 33 9.31 -2.16 -8.94
C LEU A 33 10.53 -2.94 -9.46
N THR A 34 10.71 -3.03 -10.78
CA THR A 34 11.86 -3.66 -11.41
C THR A 34 13.14 -2.90 -11.08
N GLY A 35 14.22 -3.64 -10.78
CA GLY A 35 15.53 -3.03 -10.54
C GLY A 35 15.70 -2.31 -9.20
N ALA A 36 14.68 -2.30 -8.34
CA ALA A 36 14.72 -1.71 -7.00
C ALA A 36 15.51 -2.55 -5.97
N ALA A 37 16.59 -3.21 -6.42
CA ALA A 37 17.42 -4.08 -5.60
C ALA A 37 17.98 -3.30 -4.39
N ALA A 38 18.00 -3.95 -3.22
CA ALA A 38 18.34 -3.37 -1.92
C ALA A 38 17.35 -2.35 -1.33
N THR A 39 16.20 -2.10 -1.98
CA THR A 39 15.11 -1.32 -1.39
C THR A 39 13.95 -2.23 -0.99
N ASN A 40 13.48 -2.10 0.26
CA ASN A 40 12.38 -2.90 0.79
C ASN A 40 11.05 -2.28 0.33
N LEU A 41 10.67 -2.50 -0.94
CA LEU A 41 9.51 -1.84 -1.57
C LEU A 41 8.49 -2.83 -2.15
N ASN A 42 8.92 -4.04 -2.54
CA ASN A 42 8.03 -5.02 -3.14
C ASN A 42 7.31 -5.85 -2.07
N PHE A 43 6.32 -5.22 -1.45
CA PHE A 43 5.44 -5.84 -0.46
C PHE A 43 4.24 -6.55 -1.09
N ALA A 44 4.29 -6.86 -2.39
CA ALA A 44 3.20 -7.53 -3.07
C ALA A 44 3.15 -9.01 -2.68
N TYR A 45 1.93 -9.54 -2.56
CA TYR A 45 1.70 -10.96 -2.29
C TYR A 45 1.00 -11.64 -3.46
N SER A 46 1.30 -12.93 -3.67
CA SER A 46 0.69 -13.72 -4.74
C SER A 46 -0.58 -14.41 -4.25
N VAL A 47 -1.65 -14.28 -5.04
CA VAL A 47 -2.92 -14.94 -4.76
C VAL A 47 -2.78 -16.45 -5.01
N PRO A 48 -3.11 -17.33 -4.04
CA PRO A 48 -2.80 -18.77 -4.13
C PRO A 48 -3.81 -19.56 -4.96
N ARG A 49 -5.00 -19.02 -5.24
CA ARG A 49 -6.07 -19.66 -6.01
C ARG A 49 -6.98 -18.61 -6.65
N ASP A 50 -7.79 -19.02 -7.60
CA ASP A 50 -8.87 -18.17 -8.11
C ASP A 50 -9.87 -17.85 -6.97
N GLY A 51 -10.38 -16.63 -6.97
CA GLY A 51 -11.32 -16.16 -5.96
C GLY A 51 -11.91 -14.79 -6.30
N THR A 52 -12.67 -14.23 -5.35
CA THR A 52 -13.26 -12.90 -5.49
C THR A 52 -12.84 -12.01 -4.32
N ILE A 53 -12.34 -10.82 -4.62
CA ILE A 53 -12.09 -9.79 -3.61
C ILE A 53 -13.45 -9.20 -3.20
N THR A 54 -13.78 -9.29 -1.91
CA THR A 54 -15.09 -8.89 -1.38
C THR A 54 -15.05 -7.70 -0.43
N SER A 55 -13.90 -7.46 0.22
CA SER A 55 -13.68 -6.27 1.04
C SER A 55 -12.20 -5.90 1.18
N ILE A 56 -11.97 -4.62 1.47
CA ILE A 56 -10.66 -4.05 1.77
C ILE A 56 -10.79 -3.20 3.02
N ALA A 57 -9.94 -3.42 4.02
CA ALA A 57 -9.82 -2.54 5.18
C ALA A 57 -8.45 -1.85 5.15
N ALA A 58 -8.42 -0.58 5.55
CA ALA A 58 -7.20 0.21 5.61
C ALA A 58 -7.16 1.05 6.89
N TYR A 59 -5.96 1.19 7.45
CA TYR A 59 -5.68 1.92 8.67
C TYR A 59 -4.38 2.71 8.52
N PHE A 60 -4.38 3.92 9.05
CA PHE A 60 -3.21 4.79 9.11
C PHE A 60 -3.12 5.45 10.49
N SER A 61 -1.90 5.57 11.02
CA SER A 61 -1.62 6.41 12.19
C SER A 61 -0.34 7.22 12.02
N THR A 62 -0.37 8.49 12.42
CA THR A 62 0.79 9.39 12.35
C THR A 62 1.89 9.00 13.33
N THR A 63 3.15 9.13 12.92
CA THR A 63 4.34 8.90 13.77
C THR A 63 5.05 10.20 14.15
N ALA A 64 4.66 11.32 13.54
CA ALA A 64 5.17 12.65 13.83
C ALA A 64 4.00 13.63 13.99
N ALA A 65 4.18 14.63 14.86
CA ALA A 65 3.24 15.74 14.95
C ALA A 65 3.32 16.61 13.68
N LEU A 66 2.19 17.18 13.27
CA LEU A 66 2.10 17.95 12.02
C LEU A 66 1.17 19.15 12.21
N SER A 67 1.50 20.28 11.57
CA SER A 67 0.63 21.45 11.51
C SER A 67 0.10 21.62 10.08
N LEU A 68 -1.18 21.37 9.91
CA LEU A 68 -1.96 21.51 8.69
C LEU A 68 -3.02 22.61 8.85
N VAL A 69 -2.69 23.69 9.57
CA VAL A 69 -3.63 24.81 9.75
C VAL A 69 -3.92 25.44 8.40
N GLY A 70 -5.20 25.41 7.99
CA GLY A 70 -5.62 25.88 6.66
C GLY A 70 -5.38 24.89 5.52
N SER A 71 -4.97 23.66 5.83
CA SER A 71 -4.76 22.57 4.86
C SER A 71 -5.45 21.29 5.30
N THR A 72 -5.87 20.48 4.34
CA THR A 72 -6.46 19.17 4.59
C THR A 72 -5.77 18.14 3.73
N ILE A 73 -5.29 17.07 4.36
CA ILE A 73 -4.72 15.91 3.68
C ILE A 73 -5.71 14.76 3.74
N THR A 74 -6.01 14.20 2.57
CA THR A 74 -6.84 13.01 2.41
C THR A 74 -5.94 11.83 2.07
N ILE A 75 -6.01 10.78 2.90
CA ILE A 75 -5.29 9.53 2.67
C ILE A 75 -6.21 8.55 1.93
N THR A 76 -5.70 7.95 0.86
CA THR A 76 -6.39 6.92 0.09
C THR A 76 -5.53 5.66 0.00
N ALA A 77 -6.10 4.53 0.38
CA ALA A 77 -5.54 3.21 0.10
C ALA A 77 -6.18 2.65 -1.17
N GLN A 78 -5.40 2.04 -2.05
CA GLN A 78 -5.90 1.44 -3.28
C GLN A 78 -5.14 0.15 -3.59
N LEU A 79 -5.87 -0.86 -4.07
CA LEU A 79 -5.25 -2.11 -4.49
C LEU A 79 -4.72 -1.98 -5.91
N TYR A 80 -3.51 -2.48 -6.14
CA TYR A 80 -2.89 -2.60 -7.45
C TYR A 80 -2.62 -4.08 -7.73
N SER A 81 -2.66 -4.47 -9.00
CA SER A 81 -2.44 -5.85 -9.43
C SER A 81 -1.45 -5.98 -10.59
N SER A 82 -0.74 -7.11 -10.60
CA SER A 82 0.01 -7.64 -11.74
C SER A 82 -0.58 -9.01 -12.09
N THR A 83 -1.35 -9.06 -13.19
CA THR A 83 -2.07 -10.28 -13.63
C THR A 83 -1.21 -11.17 -14.51
N THR A 84 -0.23 -10.60 -15.21
CA THR A 84 0.92 -11.30 -15.82
C THR A 84 2.06 -11.24 -14.83
N PRO A 85 2.30 -12.26 -13.98
CA PRO A 85 3.07 -12.08 -12.75
C PRO A 85 4.48 -11.50 -13.00
N ASP A 86 4.62 -10.20 -12.73
CA ASP A 86 5.83 -9.41 -12.90
C ASP A 86 5.92 -8.34 -11.79
N ASN A 87 6.77 -7.33 -11.96
CA ASN A 87 6.92 -6.22 -11.00
C ASN A 87 6.19 -4.94 -11.41
N THR A 88 5.34 -5.00 -12.44
CA THR A 88 4.55 -3.86 -12.92
C THR A 88 3.11 -4.00 -12.47
N PHE A 89 2.63 -3.03 -11.70
CA PHE A 89 1.32 -3.06 -11.07
C PHE A 89 0.43 -1.95 -11.63
N SER A 90 -0.82 -2.28 -11.91
CA SER A 90 -1.87 -1.34 -12.34
C SER A 90 -2.97 -1.22 -11.29
N PRO A 91 -3.61 -0.05 -11.12
CA PRO A 91 -4.67 0.12 -10.13
C PRO A 91 -5.88 -0.78 -10.44
N VAL A 92 -6.40 -1.45 -9.42
CA VAL A 92 -7.64 -2.21 -9.52
C VAL A 92 -8.82 -1.26 -9.38
N ALA A 93 -9.61 -1.14 -10.43
CA ALA A 93 -10.78 -0.24 -10.45
C ALA A 93 -11.78 -0.58 -9.33
N GLY A 94 -12.35 0.46 -8.71
CA GLY A 94 -13.35 0.30 -7.64
C GLY A 94 -12.78 -0.10 -6.28
N THR A 95 -11.46 -0.19 -6.10
CA THR A 95 -10.82 -0.56 -4.82
C THR A 95 -10.27 0.62 -4.01
N ALA A 96 -10.47 1.85 -4.48
CA ALA A 96 -10.01 3.04 -3.77
C ALA A 96 -10.80 3.23 -2.47
N VAL A 97 -10.09 3.25 -1.35
CA VAL A 97 -10.61 3.43 0.01
C VAL A 97 -10.10 4.75 0.54
N THR A 98 -10.97 5.75 0.66
CA THR A 98 -10.65 7.02 1.30
C THR A 98 -10.78 6.87 2.81
N LEU A 99 -9.69 7.11 3.54
CA LEU A 99 -9.65 6.99 5.00
C LEU A 99 -10.25 8.25 5.65
N ALA A 100 -10.93 8.04 6.78
CA ALA A 100 -11.50 9.11 7.58
C ALA A 100 -11.10 8.97 9.06
N PRO A 101 -11.01 10.07 9.83
CA PRO A 101 -11.11 11.47 9.38
C PRO A 101 -9.92 11.88 8.50
N ALA A 102 -10.12 12.90 7.65
CA ALA A 102 -9.02 13.55 6.95
C ALA A 102 -8.10 14.29 7.95
N LEU A 103 -6.83 14.43 7.60
CA LEU A 103 -5.82 15.05 8.44
C LEU A 103 -5.85 16.57 8.24
N THR A 104 -6.11 17.35 9.29
CA THR A 104 -6.17 18.81 9.21
C THR A 104 -5.94 19.47 10.57
N GLY A 105 -5.54 20.74 10.60
CA GLY A 105 -5.25 21.45 11.83
C GLY A 105 -3.95 20.97 12.49
N ILE A 106 -3.88 21.02 13.82
CA ILE A 106 -2.68 20.57 14.56
C ILE A 106 -2.88 19.11 14.95
N LEU A 107 -2.00 18.24 14.47
CA LEU A 107 -2.03 16.80 14.68
C LEU A 107 -0.94 16.37 15.65
N SER A 108 -1.32 15.57 16.64
CA SER A 108 -0.37 14.87 17.51
C SER A 108 0.06 13.55 16.87
N VAL A 109 1.18 13.00 17.37
CA VAL A 109 1.55 11.60 17.11
C VAL A 109 0.38 10.68 17.50
N GLY A 110 0.15 9.64 16.70
CA GLY A 110 -0.93 8.69 16.93
C GLY A 110 -2.30 9.19 16.46
N THR A 111 -2.39 10.29 15.71
CA THR A 111 -3.63 10.64 15.01
C THR A 111 -3.97 9.56 13.98
N ILE A 112 -5.22 9.09 13.96
CA ILE A 112 -5.68 7.92 13.20
C ILE A 112 -6.63 8.32 12.07
N SER A 113 -6.52 7.63 10.95
CA SER A 113 -7.54 7.57 9.89
C SER A 113 -7.73 6.10 9.49
N ASN A 114 -8.97 5.65 9.27
CA ASN A 114 -9.24 4.28 8.83
C ASN A 114 -10.53 4.21 7.99
N ALA A 115 -10.68 3.12 7.25
CA ALA A 115 -11.89 2.85 6.48
C ALA A 115 -11.97 1.36 6.11
N ILE A 116 -13.19 0.93 5.76
CA ILE A 116 -13.46 -0.37 5.17
C ILE A 116 -14.37 -0.19 3.95
N LEU A 117 -13.99 -0.82 2.85
CA LEU A 117 -14.77 -0.93 1.62
C LEU A 117 -15.29 -2.35 1.52
N THR A 118 -16.60 -2.52 1.52
CA THR A 118 -17.30 -3.81 1.45
C THR A 118 -18.15 -3.90 0.19
N GLY A 119 -18.71 -5.08 -0.10
CA GLY A 119 -19.58 -5.29 -1.25
C GLY A 119 -18.85 -5.31 -2.59
N LEU A 120 -17.54 -5.57 -2.57
CA LEU A 120 -16.76 -5.76 -3.78
C LEU A 120 -17.10 -7.11 -4.44
N ALA A 121 -16.96 -7.15 -5.76
CA ALA A 121 -17.14 -8.37 -6.56
C ALA A 121 -16.08 -8.40 -7.67
N ILE A 122 -14.81 -8.36 -7.26
CA ILE A 122 -13.68 -8.27 -8.20
C ILE A 122 -13.03 -9.65 -8.33
N PRO A 123 -13.11 -10.32 -9.50
CA PRO A 123 -12.47 -11.60 -9.70
C PRO A 123 -10.95 -11.45 -9.69
N VAL A 124 -10.27 -12.44 -9.13
CA VAL A 124 -8.81 -12.54 -9.15
C VAL A 124 -8.41 -13.98 -9.41
N THR A 125 -7.36 -14.19 -10.21
CA THR A 125 -6.85 -15.51 -10.56
C THR A 125 -5.62 -15.86 -9.73
N ALA A 126 -5.35 -17.16 -9.60
CA ALA A 126 -4.12 -17.67 -9.01
C ALA A 126 -2.89 -17.00 -9.64
N GLN A 127 -1.87 -16.77 -8.83
CA GLN A 127 -0.60 -16.12 -9.17
C GLN A 127 -0.68 -14.61 -9.47
N THR A 128 -1.89 -14.01 -9.54
CA THR A 128 -2.00 -12.54 -9.55
C THR A 128 -1.26 -11.98 -8.34
N ARG A 129 -0.40 -11.00 -8.57
CA ARG A 129 0.27 -10.30 -7.46
C ARG A 129 -0.55 -9.08 -7.08
N LEU A 130 -0.78 -8.90 -5.78
CA LEU A 130 -1.53 -7.78 -5.23
C LEU A 130 -0.62 -6.92 -4.37
N LEU A 131 -0.70 -5.60 -4.57
CA LEU A 131 0.05 -4.59 -3.83
C LEU A 131 -0.94 -3.56 -3.28
N MET A 132 -0.94 -3.34 -1.97
CA MET A 132 -1.69 -2.23 -1.38
C MET A 132 -0.86 -0.95 -1.41
N VAL A 133 -1.42 0.12 -1.97
CA VAL A 133 -0.73 1.40 -2.12
C VAL A 133 -1.51 2.48 -1.36
N PHE A 134 -0.81 3.16 -0.45
CA PHE A 134 -1.33 4.35 0.21
C PHE A 134 -0.81 5.60 -0.50
N SER A 135 -1.68 6.57 -0.69
CA SER A 135 -1.36 7.87 -1.27
C SER A 135 -2.01 8.98 -0.44
N ALA A 136 -1.49 10.19 -0.56
CA ALA A 136 -2.03 11.36 0.11
C ALA A 136 -2.23 12.48 -0.91
N THR A 137 -3.37 13.15 -0.84
CA THR A 137 -3.63 14.39 -1.60
C THR A 137 -3.90 15.52 -0.62
N ALA A 138 -3.52 16.74 -1.00
CA ALA A 138 -3.69 17.92 -0.15
C ALA A 138 -4.55 18.97 -0.86
N ALA A 139 -5.39 19.66 -0.09
CA ALA A 139 -6.14 20.84 -0.49
C ALA A 139 -5.97 21.95 0.56
N GLY A 140 -6.13 23.21 0.15
CA GLY A 140 -6.01 24.37 1.04
C GLY A 140 -4.73 25.18 0.79
N LEU A 141 -4.16 25.74 1.84
CA LEU A 141 -3.05 26.72 1.74
C LEU A 141 -1.70 26.07 1.44
N THR A 142 -1.38 24.95 2.09
CA THR A 142 -0.13 24.18 1.87
C THR A 142 -0.42 22.91 1.11
N LEU A 143 0.12 22.80 -0.10
CA LEU A 143 -0.10 21.64 -0.98
C LEU A 143 1.06 20.63 -0.91
N ILE A 144 2.24 21.08 -0.47
CA ILE A 144 3.42 20.22 -0.28
C ILE A 144 3.51 19.88 1.21
N ASN A 145 3.23 18.63 1.56
CA ASN A 145 3.25 18.16 2.93
C ASN A 145 3.89 16.77 3.01
N THR A 146 4.59 16.49 4.11
CA THR A 146 5.10 15.15 4.40
C THR A 146 4.30 14.57 5.56
N VAL A 147 3.65 13.43 5.33
CA VAL A 147 2.92 12.70 6.38
C VAL A 147 3.66 11.41 6.69
N ALA A 148 4.28 11.36 7.87
CA ALA A 148 4.93 10.16 8.38
C ALA A 148 3.95 9.36 9.24
N GLY A 149 3.87 8.04 9.02
CA GLY A 149 2.97 7.18 9.78
C GLY A 149 3.15 5.69 9.52
N TYR A 150 2.40 4.91 10.29
CA TYR A 150 2.23 3.47 10.07
C TYR A 150 0.97 3.23 9.22
N ALA A 151 1.11 2.42 8.18
CA ALA A 151 -0.01 1.99 7.35
C ALA A 151 -0.18 0.46 7.45
N SER A 152 -1.43 0.01 7.51
CA SER A 152 -1.78 -1.40 7.42
C SER A 152 -3.09 -1.59 6.65
N ALA A 153 -3.24 -2.75 6.02
CA ALA A 153 -4.44 -3.08 5.27
C ALA A 153 -4.71 -4.58 5.27
N GLY A 154 -5.96 -4.94 4.99
CA GLY A 154 -6.40 -6.30 4.79
C GLY A 154 -7.30 -6.40 3.56
N VAL A 155 -7.22 -7.53 2.85
CA VAL A 155 -8.02 -7.83 1.65
C VAL A 155 -8.64 -9.20 1.84
N VAL A 156 -9.97 -9.29 1.74
CA VAL A 156 -10.68 -10.57 1.79
C VAL A 156 -10.79 -11.14 0.38
N ILE A 157 -10.36 -12.39 0.21
CA ILE A 157 -10.53 -13.18 -1.02
C ILE A 157 -11.25 -14.48 -0.64
N SER A 158 -12.47 -14.67 -1.15
CA SER A 158 -13.31 -15.84 -0.89
C SER A 158 -13.52 -16.68 -2.14
#